data_AF-A0A369NHE4-F1
#
_entry.id   AF-A0A369NHE4-F1
#
_cell.length_a   1.000
_cell.length_b   1.000
_cell.length_c   1.000
_cell.angle_alpha   90.00
_cell.angle_beta   90.00
_cell.angle_gamma   90.00
#
_symmetry.space_group_name_H-M   'P 1'
#
loop_
_entity.id
_entity.type
_entity.pdbx_description
1 polymer ?
#
loop_
_entity_poly.entity_id
_entity_poly.type
_entity_poly.pdbx_seq_one_letter_code
_entity_poly.pdbx_strand_id
1 'polypeptide(L)' 'MAANEDYAPSKDTVNAVVRSSEKLEGAAKLILMLEDKAGIEQITPAELAAVRSIVETCAADLDDAWKEA' A
#
# COMPACT_ATOMS: atom_id res chain seq x y z
N MET A 1 -19.00 31.58 -9.54
CA MET A 1 -18.59 30.19 -9.29
C MET A 1 -17.25 30.03 -9.97
N ALA A 2 -16.17 29.99 -9.18
CA ALA A 2 -14.83 29.82 -9.73
C ALA A 2 -14.67 28.38 -10.25
N ALA A 3 -13.91 28.26 -11.33
CA ALA A 3 -13.74 27.08 -12.15
C ALA A 3 -13.45 25.82 -11.34
N ASN A 4 -14.02 24.71 -11.81
CA ASN A 4 -13.45 23.38 -11.70
C ASN A 4 -12.07 23.39 -12.42
N GLU A 5 -11.07 24.04 -11.85
CA GLU A 5 -9.70 23.81 -12.30
C GLU A 5 -9.41 22.32 -12.09
N ASP A 6 -9.09 21.67 -13.20
CA ASP A 6 -8.83 20.24 -13.34
C ASP A 6 -7.89 19.72 -12.25
N TYR A 7 -8.44 19.21 -11.14
CA TYR A 7 -7.67 18.42 -10.17
C TYR A 7 -7.54 16.98 -10.69
N ALA A 8 -6.97 16.84 -11.88
CA ALA A 8 -6.54 15.55 -12.38
C ALA A 8 -5.23 15.21 -11.64
N PRO A 9 -5.15 14.07 -10.93
CA PRO A 9 -3.93 13.68 -10.23
C PRO A 9 -2.75 13.63 -11.21
N SER A 10 -1.58 14.09 -10.75
CA SER A 10 -0.38 14.12 -11.57
C SER A 10 0.01 12.71 -12.03
N LYS A 11 0.80 12.62 -13.12
CA LYS A 11 1.33 11.33 -13.59
C LYS A 11 2.11 10.60 -12.49
N ASP A 12 2.82 11.32 -11.64
CA ASP A 12 3.60 10.73 -10.56
C ASP A 12 2.71 10.20 -9.45
N THR A 13 1.64 10.92 -9.11
CA THR A 13 0.58 10.44 -8.20
C THR A 13 -0.07 9.17 -8.72
N VAL A 14 -0.43 9.12 -10.01
CA VAL A 14 -1.01 7.91 -10.63
C VAL A 14 -0.01 6.74 -10.60
N ASN A 15 1.26 6.99 -10.91
CA ASN A 15 2.30 5.96 -10.86
C ASN A 15 2.51 5.41 -9.44
N ALA A 16 2.51 6.28 -8.43
CA ALA A 16 2.61 5.89 -7.03
C ALA A 16 1.42 5.01 -6.62
N VAL A 17 0.20 5.39 -7.01
CA VAL A 17 -1.01 4.58 -6.77
C VAL A 17 -0.91 3.20 -7.40
N VAL A 18 -0.50 3.10 -8.67
CA VAL A 18 -0.36 1.81 -9.36
C VAL A 18 0.66 0.91 -8.67
N ARG A 19 1.87 1.43 -8.40
CA ARG A 19 2.93 0.67 -7.72
C ARG A 19 2.55 0.25 -6.31
N SER A 20 1.94 1.15 -5.54
CA SER A 20 1.46 0.83 -4.19
C SER A 20 0.34 -0.21 -4.22
N SER A 21 -0.52 -0.19 -5.24
CA SER A 21 -1.58 -1.20 -5.41
C SER A 21 -1.01 -2.60 -5.65
N GLU A 22 0.01 -2.74 -6.51
CA GLU A 22 0.69 -4.03 -6.74
C GLU A 22 1.37 -4.56 -5.46
N LYS A 23 2.05 -3.68 -4.71
CA LYS A 23 2.66 -4.03 -3.42
C LYS A 23 1.61 -4.46 -2.39
N LEU A 24 0.49 -3.74 -2.30
CA LEU A 24 -0.61 -4.05 -1.39
C LEU A 24 -1.32 -5.35 -1.76
N GLU A 25 -1.44 -5.70 -3.04
CA GLU A 25 -1.91 -7.02 -3.47
C GLU A 25 -0.99 -8.13 -2.95
N GLY A 26 0.33 -7.93 -3.02
CA GLY A 26 1.31 -8.81 -2.42
C GLY A 26 1.13 -8.96 -0.90
N ALA A 27 0.92 -7.85 -0.19
CA ALA A 27 0.64 -7.87 1.25
C ALA A 27 -0.66 -8.61 1.59
N ALA A 28 -1.72 -8.44 0.80
CA ALA A 28 -2.98 -9.14 0.98
C ALA A 28 -2.81 -10.67 0.81
N LYS A 29 -2.02 -11.11 -0.19
CA LYS A 29 -1.69 -12.53 -0.36
C LYS A 29 -0.89 -13.08 0.84
N LEU A 30 0.06 -12.31 1.35
CA LEU A 30 0.80 -12.69 2.56
C LEU A 30 -0.15 -12.83 3.76
N ILE A 31 -1.09 -11.91 3.95
CA ILE A 31 -2.09 -11.99 5.02
C ILE A 31 -2.91 -13.28 4.88
N LEU A 32 -3.41 -13.61 3.69
CA LEU A 32 -4.15 -14.86 3.46
C LEU A 32 -3.34 -16.10 3.85
N MET A 33 -2.05 -16.13 3.51
CA MET A 33 -1.15 -17.23 3.92
C MET A 33 -0.94 -17.26 5.45
N LEU A 34 -0.87 -16.11 6.11
CA LEU A 34 -0.73 -16.02 7.56
C LEU A 34 -2.02 -16.40 8.29
N GLU A 35 -3.19 -16.10 7.73
CA GLU A 35 -4.48 -16.52 8.26
C GLU A 35 -4.65 -18.05 8.20
N ASP A 36 -4.26 -18.68 7.09
CA ASP A 36 -4.23 -20.14 6.96
C ASP A 36 -3.25 -20.76 7.98
N LYS A 37 -2.04 -20.20 8.06
CA LYS A 37 -1.03 -20.60 9.06
C LYS A 37 -1.55 -20.48 10.48
N ALA A 38 -2.24 -19.38 10.84
CA ALA A 38 -2.76 -19.13 12.18
C ALA A 38 -3.79 -20.17 12.65
N GLY A 39 -4.44 -20.87 11.71
CA GLY A 39 -5.31 -22.00 12.02
C GLY A 39 -4.56 -23.26 12.48
N ILE A 40 -3.24 -23.32 12.27
CA ILE A 40 -2.39 -24.50 12.50
C ILE A 40 -1.28 -24.20 13.51
N GLU A 41 -0.60 -23.06 13.39
CA GLU A 41 0.56 -22.67 14.19
C GLU A 41 0.66 -21.16 14.42
N GLN A 42 1.56 -20.73 15.31
CA GLN A 42 1.70 -19.33 15.68
C GLN A 42 2.38 -18.51 14.57
N ILE A 43 1.79 -17.36 14.23
CA ILE A 43 2.44 -16.35 13.39
C ILE A 43 3.59 -15.71 14.16
N THR A 44 4.76 -15.61 13.52
CA THR A 44 5.94 -14.98 14.10
C THR A 44 5.91 -13.46 13.94
N PRO A 45 6.59 -12.71 14.83
CA PRO A 45 6.72 -11.26 14.66
C PRO A 45 7.36 -10.85 13.34
N ALA A 46 8.30 -11.66 12.80
CA ALA A 46 8.97 -11.37 11.53
C ALA A 46 8.00 -11.46 10.33
N GLU A 47 7.07 -12.40 10.36
CA GLU A 47 6.05 -12.55 9.32
C GLU A 47 5.07 -11.38 9.31
N LEU A 48 4.61 -10.93 10.48
CA LEU A 48 3.80 -9.71 10.58
C LEU A 48 4.59 -8.46 10.20
N ALA A 49 5.89 -8.39 10.53
CA ALA A 49 6.75 -7.27 10.17
C ALA A 49 6.90 -7.13 8.65
N ALA A 50 6.90 -8.23 7.90
CA ALA A 50 6.94 -8.19 6.43
C ALA A 50 5.70 -7.47 5.85
N VAL A 51 4.50 -7.82 6.32
CA VAL A 51 3.24 -7.17 5.91
C VAL A 51 3.26 -5.69 6.30
N ARG A 52 3.64 -5.39 7.54
CA ARG A 52 3.73 -4.03 8.06
C ARG A 52 4.66 -3.16 7.23
N SER A 53 5.85 -3.66 6.92
CA SER A 53 6.87 -2.95 6.12
C SER A 53 6.34 -2.55 4.74
N ILE A 54 5.59 -3.44 4.08
CA ILE A 54 4.97 -3.15 2.79
C ILE A 54 3.94 -2.02 2.92
N VAL A 55 3.05 -2.09 3.92
CA VAL A 55 2.01 -1.08 4.14
C VAL A 55 2.61 0.28 4.48
N GLU A 56 3.59 0.33 5.38
CA GLU A 56 4.28 1.56 5.76
C GLU A 56 5.01 2.20 4.57
N THR A 57 5.68 1.39 3.74
CA THR A 57 6.32 1.87 2.52
C THR A 57 5.31 2.43 1.54
N CYS A 58 4.19 1.74 1.31
CA CYS A 58 3.14 2.24 0.40
C CYS A 58 2.50 3.53 0.92
N ALA A 59 2.30 3.65 2.24
CA ALA A 59 1.76 4.85 2.85
C ALA A 59 2.72 6.05 2.67
N ALA A 60 4.02 5.85 2.88
CA ALA A 60 5.03 6.88 2.63
C ALA A 60 5.11 7.27 1.14
N ASP A 61 5.19 6.28 0.24
CA ASP A 61 5.25 6.51 -1.21
C ASP A 61 4.03 7.32 -1.70
N LEU A 62 2.84 7.03 -1.17
CA LEU A 62 1.61 7.75 -1.50
C LEU A 62 1.60 9.16 -0.91
N ASP A 63 1.93 9.31 0.37
CA ASP A 63 1.95 10.61 1.05
C ASP A 63 2.91 11.59 0.37
N ASP A 64 4.09 11.13 -0.01
CA ASP A 64 5.05 11.92 -0.79
C ASP A 64 4.49 12.30 -2.17
N ALA A 65 3.89 11.35 -2.88
CA ALA A 65 3.32 11.60 -4.22
C ALA A 65 2.09 12.53 -4.22
N TRP A 66 1.42 12.71 -3.08
CA TRP A 66 0.31 13.66 -2.90
C TRP A 66 0.76 15.02 -2.36
N LYS A 67 1.90 15.10 -1.66
CA LYS A 67 2.51 16.38 -1.26
C LYS A 67 3.11 17.16 -2.43
N GLU A 68 3.58 16.43 -3.43
CA GLU A 68 4.19 16.98 -4.65
C GLU A 68 3.18 17.25 -5.79
N ALA A 69 1.87 17.03 -5.54
CA ALA A 69 0.77 17.14 -6.52
C ALA A 69 -0.07 18.40 -6.36
#